data_AF-Q5C2C7-F1
#
_entry.id   AF-Q5C2C7-F1
#
_cell.length_a   1.000
_cell.length_b   1.000
_cell.length_c   1.000
_cell.angle_alpha   90.00
_cell.angle_beta   90.00
_cell.angle_gamma   90.00
#
_symmetry.space_group_name_H-M   'P 1'
#
loop_
_entity.id
_entity.type
_entity.pdbx_description
1 polymer ?
#
loop_
_entity_poly.entity_id
_entity_poly.type
_entity_poly.pdbx_seq_one_letter_code
_entity_poly.pdbx_strand_id
1 'polypeptide(L)'
;MSLVEYSSSDEEKSEKLELPPGLQGLSSDCFRFSVREEDPSRHNYRSRTFPHEPGSWATSIYIACPHFYSRIQEAIKSPIIQLNPIMNDCCAVNFLHISLSKTWPIYFHWIENLACNLRSAVSSIEKFCIAFDNVEVFVNEENTRSFFTLITSEESRVALTPLLSSVDSCVTAFRGPAYYKNPKFHMSFLW
;
A
#
# COMPACT_ATOMS: atom_id res chain seq x y z
N MET A 1 5.27 1.38 60.42
CA MET A 1 4.03 1.50 59.62
C MET A 1 3.97 0.29 58.71
N SER A 2 2.86 -0.44 58.79
CA SER A 2 2.65 -1.77 58.20
C SER A 2 2.63 -1.72 56.67
N LEU A 3 3.27 -2.70 56.03
CA LEU A 3 3.01 -3.04 54.64
C LEU A 3 1.56 -3.51 54.53
N VAL A 4 0.80 -2.92 53.61
CA VAL A 4 -0.58 -3.30 53.33
C VAL A 4 -0.53 -4.40 52.28
N GLU A 5 -0.93 -5.61 52.67
CA GLU A 5 -1.14 -6.71 51.73
C GLU A 5 -2.39 -6.42 50.90
N TYR A 6 -2.25 -6.39 49.57
CA TYR A 6 -3.38 -6.33 48.66
C TYR A 6 -3.96 -7.74 48.50
N SER A 7 -5.16 -7.96 49.02
CA SER A 7 -5.95 -9.14 48.71
C SER A 7 -6.31 -9.16 47.22
N SER A 8 -5.78 -10.16 46.52
CA SER A 8 -6.22 -10.57 45.18
C SER A 8 -7.66 -11.06 45.28
N SER A 9 -8.61 -10.22 44.91
CA SER A 9 -10.04 -10.54 44.89
C SER A 9 -10.41 -11.15 43.54
N ASP A 10 -10.57 -12.47 43.56
CA ASP A 10 -11.57 -13.32 42.91
C ASP A 10 -12.15 -12.96 41.54
N GLU A 11 -12.20 -14.01 40.72
CA GLU A 11 -12.81 -14.13 39.40
C GLU A 11 -14.14 -13.37 39.22
N GLU A 12 -14.11 -12.27 38.47
CA GLU A 12 -15.31 -11.70 37.87
C GLU A 12 -15.82 -12.65 36.78
N LYS A 13 -16.88 -13.40 37.09
CA LYS A 13 -17.78 -13.94 36.06
C LYS A 13 -18.26 -12.76 35.23
N SER A 14 -17.81 -12.63 33.98
CA SER A 14 -18.37 -11.64 33.07
C SER A 14 -19.85 -11.98 32.83
N GLU A 15 -20.77 -11.31 33.52
CA GLU A 15 -22.18 -11.37 33.17
C GLU A 15 -22.32 -10.79 31.76
N LYS A 16 -22.51 -11.68 30.80
CA LYS A 16 -22.67 -11.30 29.40
C LYS A 16 -24.01 -10.60 29.28
N LEU A 17 -24.00 -9.28 29.14
CA LEU A 17 -25.20 -8.47 28.98
C LEU A 17 -26.04 -9.02 27.81
N GLU A 18 -27.35 -9.16 28.03
CA GLU A 18 -28.26 -9.61 26.98
C GLU A 18 -28.35 -8.56 25.86
N LEU A 19 -28.33 -9.04 24.61
CA LEU A 19 -28.44 -8.17 23.44
C LEU A 19 -29.82 -7.50 23.42
N PRO A 20 -29.91 -6.16 23.32
CA PRO A 20 -31.17 -5.44 23.21
C PRO A 20 -32.04 -6.01 22.08
N PRO A 21 -33.38 -6.09 22.24
CA PRO A 21 -34.27 -6.68 21.24
C PRO A 21 -34.12 -6.10 19.83
N GLY A 22 -33.81 -4.80 19.71
CA GLY A 22 -33.58 -4.14 18.41
C GLY A 22 -32.27 -4.54 17.71
N LEU A 23 -31.29 -5.10 18.43
CA LEU A 23 -30.00 -5.55 17.88
C LEU A 23 -29.97 -7.07 17.60
N GLN A 24 -30.92 -7.83 18.14
CA GLN A 24 -31.01 -9.28 17.94
C GLN A 24 -31.23 -9.68 16.46
N GLY A 25 -31.81 -8.79 15.64
CA GLY A 25 -32.01 -9.01 14.20
C GLY A 25 -30.82 -8.61 13.32
N LEU A 26 -29.80 -7.92 13.85
CA LEU A 26 -28.68 -7.40 13.06
C LEU A 26 -27.69 -8.49 12.64
N SER A 27 -27.53 -9.55 13.42
CA SER A 27 -26.65 -10.69 13.08
C SER A 27 -27.11 -11.44 11.82
N SER A 28 -28.38 -11.28 11.43
CA SER A 28 -28.99 -11.92 10.27
C SER A 28 -28.93 -11.04 9.00
N ASP A 29 -28.40 -9.82 9.10
CA ASP A 29 -28.30 -8.87 7.99
C ASP A 29 -27.12 -9.24 7.07
N CYS A 30 -27.32 -10.27 6.25
CA CYS A 30 -26.34 -10.78 5.28
C CYS A 30 -25.90 -9.70 4.28
N PHE A 31 -26.72 -8.68 4.02
CA PHE A 31 -26.31 -7.56 3.16
C PHE A 31 -25.25 -6.67 3.80
N ARG A 32 -25.30 -6.47 5.12
CA ARG A 32 -24.33 -5.64 5.85
C ARG A 32 -23.10 -6.39 6.34
N PHE A 33 -23.24 -7.69 6.65
CA PHE A 33 -22.21 -8.49 7.30
C PHE A 33 -21.78 -9.74 6.52
N SER A 34 -22.19 -9.91 5.25
CA SER A 34 -21.66 -11.00 4.44
C SER A 34 -20.15 -10.89 4.29
N VAL A 35 -19.45 -11.96 4.66
CA VAL A 35 -18.08 -12.19 4.24
C VAL A 35 -18.14 -12.41 2.73
N ARG A 36 -17.76 -11.39 1.97
CA ARG A 36 -17.71 -11.49 0.51
C ARG A 36 -16.68 -12.55 0.14
N GLU A 37 -17.12 -13.64 -0.49
CA GLU A 37 -16.20 -14.63 -1.06
C GLU A 37 -15.32 -13.95 -2.12
N GLU A 38 -14.01 -13.94 -1.89
CA GLU A 38 -13.04 -13.39 -2.84
C GLU A 38 -12.71 -14.47 -3.88
N ASP A 39 -13.11 -14.25 -5.13
CA ASP A 39 -12.69 -15.06 -6.27
C ASP A 39 -11.31 -14.58 -6.75
N PRO A 40 -10.22 -15.36 -6.56
CA PRO A 40 -8.87 -14.94 -6.92
C PRO A 40 -8.70 -14.67 -8.42
N SER A 41 -9.48 -15.36 -9.28
CA SER A 41 -9.37 -15.23 -10.73
C SER A 41 -9.72 -13.82 -11.21
N ARG A 42 -10.62 -13.12 -10.50
CA ARG A 42 -11.05 -11.75 -10.82
C ARG A 42 -9.99 -10.69 -10.55
N HIS A 43 -8.92 -11.06 -9.87
CA HIS A 43 -7.84 -10.16 -9.47
C HIS A 43 -6.47 -10.66 -9.93
N ASN A 44 -6.43 -11.49 -10.98
CA ASN A 44 -5.22 -12.12 -11.49
C ASN A 44 -4.45 -12.88 -10.39
N TYR A 45 -5.17 -13.50 -9.46
CA TYR A 45 -4.64 -14.19 -8.27
C TYR A 45 -3.88 -13.27 -7.31
N ARG A 46 -4.17 -11.96 -7.29
CA ARG A 46 -3.58 -11.04 -6.31
C ARG A 46 -4.22 -11.30 -4.95
N SER A 47 -3.38 -11.63 -3.97
CA SER A 47 -3.79 -11.73 -2.57
C SER A 47 -3.78 -10.35 -1.93
N ARG A 48 -4.77 -10.08 -1.08
CA ARG A 48 -4.82 -8.84 -0.30
C ARG A 48 -3.99 -8.99 0.96
N THR A 49 -3.24 -7.96 1.30
CA THR A 49 -2.47 -7.91 2.56
C THR A 49 -3.38 -7.70 3.78
N PHE A 50 -4.56 -7.09 3.60
CA PHE A 50 -5.56 -6.88 4.66
C PHE A 50 -7.00 -7.04 4.14
N PRO A 51 -7.92 -7.52 4.99
CA PRO A 51 -9.33 -7.72 4.62
C PRO A 51 -10.04 -6.40 4.34
N HIS A 52 -11.12 -6.45 3.56
CA HIS A 52 -11.99 -5.28 3.38
C HIS A 52 -12.84 -5.03 4.62
N GLU A 53 -12.83 -3.81 5.11
CA GLU A 53 -13.77 -3.33 6.14
C GLU A 53 -14.66 -2.22 5.56
N PRO A 54 -15.99 -2.24 5.77
CA PRO A 54 -16.86 -1.16 5.32
C PRO A 54 -16.37 0.21 5.79
N GLY A 55 -16.22 1.15 4.86
CA GLY A 55 -15.71 2.50 5.15
C GLY A 55 -14.19 2.61 5.27
N SER A 56 -13.46 1.50 5.11
CA SER A 56 -11.99 1.46 5.03
C SER A 56 -11.53 1.32 3.57
N TRP A 57 -10.58 2.16 3.18
CA TRP A 57 -10.08 2.27 1.81
C TRP A 57 -8.58 1.97 1.76
N ALA A 58 -8.18 1.06 0.88
CA ALA A 58 -6.77 0.82 0.60
C ALA A 58 -6.15 2.05 -0.06
N THR A 59 -5.10 2.58 0.55
CA THR A 59 -4.49 3.84 0.17
C THR A 59 -2.99 3.66 -0.04
N SER A 60 -2.46 4.29 -1.08
CA SER A 60 -1.03 4.41 -1.33
C SER A 60 -0.72 5.76 -1.98
N ILE A 61 0.50 6.26 -1.75
CA ILE A 61 1.00 7.52 -2.29
C ILE A 61 2.14 7.20 -3.25
N TYR A 62 2.14 7.83 -4.42
CA TYR A 62 3.10 7.58 -5.47
C TYR A 62 3.27 8.80 -6.38
N ILE A 63 4.34 8.81 -7.16
CA ILE A 63 4.56 9.73 -8.28
C ILE A 63 4.14 9.00 -9.56
N ALA A 64 3.20 9.58 -10.32
CA ALA A 64 2.77 9.01 -11.59
C ALA A 64 3.83 9.25 -12.69
N CYS A 65 4.10 8.23 -13.50
CA CYS A 65 5.12 8.27 -14.55
C CYS A 65 4.56 7.94 -15.96
N PRO A 66 3.48 8.60 -16.41
CA PRO A 66 2.80 8.25 -17.67
C PRO A 66 3.70 8.45 -18.90
N HIS A 67 4.65 9.38 -18.85
CA HIS A 67 5.54 9.73 -19.96
C HIS A 67 6.44 8.58 -20.41
N PHE A 68 6.68 7.58 -19.54
CA PHE A 68 7.51 6.42 -19.87
C PHE A 68 6.73 5.29 -20.54
N TYR A 69 5.40 5.31 -20.49
CA TYR A 69 4.56 4.17 -20.84
C TYR A 69 4.78 3.69 -22.28
N SER A 70 4.70 4.59 -23.26
CA SER A 70 4.88 4.24 -24.67
C SER A 70 6.26 3.64 -24.95
N ARG A 71 7.31 4.26 -24.42
CA ARG A 71 8.71 3.81 -24.60
C ARG A 71 8.96 2.44 -23.99
N ILE A 72 8.39 2.19 -22.81
CA ILE A 72 8.49 0.90 -22.13
C ILE A 72 7.72 -0.18 -22.91
N GLN A 73 6.51 0.12 -23.40
CA GLN A 73 5.75 -0.82 -24.22
C GLN A 73 6.45 -1.16 -25.52
N GLU A 74 7.07 -0.18 -26.17
CA GLU A 74 7.88 -0.41 -27.38
C GLU A 74 9.10 -1.28 -27.08
N ALA A 75 9.81 -1.00 -25.97
CA ALA A 75 10.95 -1.81 -25.55
C ALA A 75 10.53 -3.27 -25.27
N ILE A 76 9.43 -3.49 -24.54
CA ILE A 76 8.91 -4.83 -24.27
C ILE A 76 8.58 -5.58 -25.56
N LYS A 77 8.02 -4.91 -26.58
CA LYS A 77 7.68 -5.50 -27.88
C LYS A 77 8.89 -5.84 -28.76
N SER A 78 10.10 -5.46 -28.36
CA SER A 78 11.32 -5.81 -29.09
C SER A 78 11.42 -7.33 -29.29
N PRO A 79 11.72 -7.81 -30.52
CA PRO A 79 11.85 -9.24 -30.78
C PRO A 79 12.84 -9.94 -29.85
N ILE A 80 13.93 -9.27 -29.49
CA ILE A 80 14.96 -9.82 -28.60
C ILE A 80 14.39 -10.13 -27.22
N ILE A 81 13.55 -9.23 -26.69
CA ILE A 81 12.89 -9.42 -25.39
C ILE A 81 11.81 -10.49 -25.52
N GLN A 82 10.99 -10.42 -26.56
CA GLN A 82 9.89 -11.38 -26.80
C GLN A 82 10.36 -12.82 -27.06
N LEU A 83 11.59 -13.02 -27.51
CA LEU A 83 12.19 -14.35 -27.65
C LEU A 83 12.52 -15.01 -26.31
N ASN A 84 12.59 -14.25 -25.20
CA ASN A 84 12.87 -14.81 -23.89
C ASN A 84 11.62 -15.56 -23.36
N PRO A 85 11.72 -16.86 -23.04
CA PRO A 85 10.58 -17.65 -22.57
C PRO A 85 9.89 -17.07 -21.33
N ILE A 86 10.62 -16.36 -20.46
CA ILE A 86 10.07 -15.71 -19.25
C ILE A 86 8.97 -14.70 -19.60
N MET A 87 9.02 -14.10 -20.79
CA MET A 87 8.02 -13.12 -21.22
C MET A 87 6.62 -13.73 -21.37
N ASN A 88 6.49 -15.05 -21.55
CA ASN A 88 5.19 -15.72 -21.62
C ASN A 88 4.45 -15.69 -20.27
N ASP A 89 5.18 -15.59 -19.17
CA ASP A 89 4.63 -15.57 -17.81
C ASP A 89 4.58 -14.14 -17.24
N CYS A 90 5.05 -13.14 -18.00
CA CYS A 90 5.07 -11.75 -17.57
C CYS A 90 3.85 -10.96 -18.05
N CYS A 91 3.35 -10.08 -17.20
CA CYS A 91 2.31 -9.11 -17.51
C CYS A 91 2.87 -7.68 -17.51
N ALA A 92 2.50 -6.88 -18.51
CA ALA A 92 2.86 -5.46 -18.53
C ALA A 92 2.13 -4.68 -17.42
N VAL A 93 2.83 -3.71 -16.82
CA VAL A 93 2.24 -2.76 -15.88
C VAL A 93 1.55 -1.63 -16.65
N ASN A 94 0.24 -1.48 -16.44
CA ASN A 94 -0.57 -0.46 -17.14
C ASN A 94 -0.37 0.95 -16.58
N PHE A 95 -0.03 1.07 -15.30
CA PHE A 95 0.11 2.35 -14.61
C PHE A 95 1.49 2.46 -13.97
N LEU A 96 2.40 3.10 -14.70
CA LEU A 96 3.77 3.32 -14.25
C LEU A 96 3.82 4.39 -13.17
N HIS A 97 4.47 4.08 -12.05
CA HIS A 97 4.61 4.97 -10.91
C HIS A 97 5.84 4.63 -10.06
N ILE A 98 6.24 5.58 -9.21
CA ILE A 98 7.23 5.38 -8.14
C ILE A 98 6.51 5.51 -6.80
N SER A 99 6.53 4.44 -6.00
CA SER A 99 5.84 4.41 -4.70
C SER A 99 6.57 5.25 -3.65
N LEU A 100 5.81 6.04 -2.89
CA LEU A 100 6.29 6.86 -1.76
C LEU A 100 5.68 6.43 -0.42
N SER A 101 4.83 5.40 -0.41
CA SER A 101 4.29 4.78 0.78
C SER A 101 4.15 3.26 0.57
N LYS A 102 3.96 2.50 1.65
CA LYS A 102 3.32 1.19 1.55
C LYS A 102 1.81 1.37 1.31
N THR A 103 1.09 0.28 1.05
CA THR A 103 -0.38 0.33 1.03
C THR A 103 -0.91 0.16 2.45
N TRP A 104 -1.84 1.01 2.88
CA TRP A 104 -2.47 0.90 4.19
C TRP A 104 -3.96 1.28 4.14
N PRO A 105 -4.78 0.79 5.08
CA PRO A 105 -6.19 1.18 5.18
C PRO A 105 -6.34 2.58 5.78
N ILE A 106 -7.22 3.39 5.20
CA ILE A 106 -7.69 4.64 5.79
C ILE A 106 -9.21 4.70 5.82
N TYR A 107 -9.78 5.28 6.87
CA TYR A 107 -11.22 5.49 6.92
C TYR A 107 -11.65 6.60 5.96
N PHE A 108 -12.82 6.43 5.34
CA PHE A 108 -13.39 7.36 4.37
C PHE A 108 -13.36 8.82 4.83
N HIS A 109 -13.73 9.08 6.08
CA HIS A 109 -13.80 10.43 6.65
C HIS A 109 -12.43 11.09 6.89
N TRP A 110 -11.32 10.36 6.73
CA TRP A 110 -9.95 10.91 6.82
C TRP A 110 -9.32 11.20 5.45
N ILE A 111 -9.90 10.71 4.36
CA ILE A 111 -9.29 10.81 3.02
C ILE A 111 -9.01 12.27 2.63
N GLU A 112 -9.98 13.17 2.80
CA GLU A 112 -9.82 14.58 2.45
C GLU A 112 -8.77 15.28 3.32
N ASN A 113 -8.74 14.98 4.62
CA ASN A 113 -7.74 15.54 5.53
C ASN A 113 -6.33 15.05 5.18
N LEU A 114 -6.17 13.77 4.80
CA LEU A 114 -4.92 13.23 4.30
C LEU A 114 -4.49 13.97 3.03
N ALA A 115 -5.39 14.15 2.06
CA ALA A 115 -5.09 14.82 0.81
C ALA A 115 -4.68 16.29 1.02
N CYS A 116 -5.34 17.01 1.93
CA CYS A 116 -5.00 18.38 2.30
C CYS A 116 -3.63 18.47 3.02
N ASN A 117 -3.36 17.55 3.96
CA ASN A 117 -2.07 17.50 4.64
C ASN A 117 -0.93 17.18 3.67
N LEU A 118 -1.12 16.21 2.77
CA LEU A 118 -0.14 15.89 1.73
C LEU A 118 0.13 17.09 0.83
N ARG A 119 -0.92 17.78 0.33
CA ARG A 119 -0.77 19.00 -0.48
C ARG A 119 0.06 20.06 0.22
N SER A 120 -0.21 20.28 1.50
CA SER A 120 0.50 21.28 2.30
C SER A 120 1.96 20.87 2.51
N ALA A 121 2.21 19.61 2.86
CA ALA A 121 3.54 19.07 3.12
C ALA A 121 4.46 19.10 1.89
N VAL A 122 3.92 18.85 0.70
CA VAL A 122 4.72 18.85 -0.54
C VAL A 122 4.79 20.20 -1.23
N SER A 123 4.05 21.22 -0.74
CA SER A 123 3.95 22.53 -1.40
C SER A 123 5.28 23.30 -1.48
N SER A 124 6.19 23.08 -0.53
CA SER A 124 7.52 23.71 -0.48
C SER A 124 8.59 22.95 -1.25
N ILE A 125 8.25 21.83 -1.88
CA ILE A 125 9.21 20.98 -2.60
C ILE A 125 9.30 21.49 -4.04
N GLU A 126 10.52 21.87 -4.43
CA GLU A 126 10.81 22.29 -5.79
C GLU A 126 10.66 21.14 -6.78
N LYS A 127 10.40 21.48 -8.05
CA LYS A 127 10.37 20.49 -9.13
C LYS A 127 11.78 19.96 -9.38
N PHE A 128 11.91 18.66 -9.55
CA PHE A 128 13.16 17.99 -9.87
C PHE A 128 12.96 16.96 -10.99
N CYS A 129 14.07 16.50 -11.57
CA CYS A 129 14.08 15.44 -12.57
C CYS A 129 14.37 14.09 -11.92
N ILE A 130 13.74 13.04 -12.44
CA ILE A 130 14.01 11.65 -12.05
C ILE A 130 14.63 10.95 -13.24
N ALA A 131 15.82 10.38 -13.03
CA ALA A 131 16.53 9.51 -13.95
C ALA A 131 16.54 8.08 -13.41
N PHE A 132 16.74 7.11 -14.31
CA PHE A 132 16.84 5.69 -14.00
C PHE A 132 18.15 5.13 -14.58
N ASP A 133 18.84 4.30 -13.81
CA ASP A 133 20.19 3.83 -14.17
C ASP A 133 20.29 2.32 -14.35
N ASN A 134 19.42 1.55 -13.68
CA ASN A 134 19.54 0.09 -13.63
C ASN A 134 18.18 -0.60 -13.74
N VAL A 135 18.22 -1.88 -14.10
CA VAL A 135 17.08 -2.80 -14.03
C VAL A 135 17.34 -3.80 -12.91
N GLU A 136 16.41 -3.95 -11.97
CA GLU A 136 16.44 -5.00 -10.94
C GLU A 136 15.10 -5.74 -10.88
N VAL A 137 15.15 -7.00 -10.45
CA VAL A 137 13.95 -7.80 -10.16
C VAL A 137 13.66 -7.71 -8.66
N PHE A 138 12.44 -7.31 -8.30
CA PHE A 138 11.97 -7.31 -6.92
C PHE A 138 10.88 -8.34 -6.71
N VAL A 139 10.77 -8.82 -5.47
CA VAL A 139 9.70 -9.69 -5.01
C VAL A 139 8.91 -8.93 -3.96
N ASN A 140 7.58 -9.04 -3.96
CA ASN A 140 6.77 -8.42 -2.91
C ASN A 140 7.03 -9.05 -1.54
N GLU A 141 6.60 -8.37 -0.48
CA GLU A 141 6.79 -8.84 0.90
C GLU A 141 6.14 -10.21 1.16
N GLU A 142 5.03 -10.53 0.48
CA GLU A 142 4.34 -11.81 0.60
C GLU A 142 4.99 -12.95 -0.20
N ASN A 143 6.06 -12.69 -0.98
CA ASN A 143 6.73 -13.67 -1.84
C ASN A 143 5.81 -14.39 -2.83
N THR A 144 4.81 -13.67 -3.35
CA THR A 144 3.83 -14.22 -4.31
C THR A 144 4.01 -13.67 -5.72
N ARG A 145 4.78 -12.57 -5.90
CA ARG A 145 4.97 -11.90 -7.19
C ARG A 145 6.36 -11.31 -7.33
N SER A 146 6.88 -11.41 -8.53
CA SER A 146 8.11 -10.74 -8.94
C SER A 146 7.79 -9.56 -9.85
N PHE A 147 8.63 -8.55 -9.86
CA PHE A 147 8.47 -7.32 -10.64
C PHE A 147 9.79 -7.00 -11.32
N PHE A 148 9.76 -6.71 -12.62
CA PHE A 148 10.89 -6.08 -13.28
C PHE A 148 10.77 -4.57 -13.11
N THR A 149 11.84 -3.95 -12.65
CA THR A 149 11.82 -2.57 -12.19
C THR A 149 12.98 -1.78 -12.74
N LEU A 150 12.74 -0.50 -13.02
CA LEU A 150 13.79 0.49 -13.28
C LEU A 150 14.12 1.19 -11.96
N ILE A 151 15.39 1.18 -11.58
CA ILE A 151 15.90 1.79 -10.35
C ILE A 151 16.32 3.22 -10.64
N THR A 152 15.89 4.15 -9.78
CA THR A 152 16.26 5.56 -9.92
C THR A 152 17.76 5.77 -9.73
N SER A 153 18.32 6.78 -10.40
CA SER A 153 19.72 7.18 -10.19
C SER A 153 19.99 7.61 -8.75
N GLU A 154 21.26 7.64 -8.36
CA GLU A 154 21.66 8.09 -7.02
C GLU A 154 21.30 9.57 -6.78
N GLU A 155 21.46 10.43 -7.80
CA GLU A 155 21.07 11.84 -7.73
C GLU A 155 19.55 11.98 -7.54
N SER A 156 18.78 11.16 -8.26
CA SER A 156 17.32 11.12 -8.16
C SER A 156 16.88 10.62 -6.77
N ARG A 157 17.59 9.65 -6.20
CA ARG A 157 17.36 9.14 -4.84
C ARG A 157 17.56 10.24 -3.79
N VAL A 158 18.62 11.05 -3.93
CA VAL A 158 18.87 12.21 -3.05
C VAL A 158 17.74 13.22 -3.17
N ALA A 159 17.30 13.55 -4.38
CA ALA A 159 16.19 14.49 -4.61
C ALA A 159 14.84 13.98 -4.08
N LEU A 160 14.60 12.67 -4.13
CA LEU A 160 13.37 12.04 -3.63
C LEU A 160 13.31 11.95 -2.10
N THR A 161 14.45 12.00 -1.41
CA THR A 161 14.51 11.77 0.04
C THR A 161 13.73 12.81 0.87
N PRO A 162 13.84 14.13 0.62
CA PRO A 162 13.03 15.14 1.32
C PRO A 162 11.53 14.98 1.06
N LEU A 163 11.15 14.62 -0.18
CA LEU A 163 9.77 14.34 -0.54
C LEU A 163 9.23 13.14 0.22
N LEU A 164 10.00 12.04 0.25
CA LEU A 164 9.64 10.86 1.01
C LEU A 164 9.44 11.20 2.49
N SER A 165 10.37 11.94 3.11
CA SER A 165 10.25 12.32 4.53
C SER A 165 8.98 13.13 4.82
N SER A 166 8.60 14.02 3.90
CA SER A 166 7.38 14.84 4.03
C SER A 166 6.13 13.97 3.91
N VAL A 167 6.12 13.06 2.94
CA VAL A 167 5.03 12.10 2.72
C VAL A 167 4.91 11.14 3.90
N ASP A 168 6.01 10.57 4.38
CA ASP A 168 6.06 9.59 5.47
C ASP A 168 5.52 10.17 6.79
N SER A 169 5.82 11.45 7.04
CA SER A 169 5.25 12.19 8.17
C SER A 169 3.72 12.31 8.09
N CYS A 170 3.17 12.55 6.89
CA CYS A 170 1.72 12.51 6.69
C CYS A 170 1.16 11.09 6.86
N VAL A 171 1.77 10.10 6.20
CA VAL A 171 1.31 8.69 6.25
C VAL A 171 1.21 8.22 7.70
N THR A 172 2.24 8.44 8.51
CA THR A 172 2.28 8.06 9.92
C THR A 172 1.27 8.83 10.78
N ALA A 173 1.03 10.11 10.52
CA ALA A 173 -0.02 10.89 11.18
C ALA A 173 -1.43 10.31 10.95
N PHE A 174 -1.65 9.64 9.81
CA PHE A 174 -2.90 8.91 9.49
C PHE A 174 -2.80 7.41 9.74
N ARG A 175 -1.96 6.99 10.69
CA ARG A 175 -1.78 5.59 11.15
C ARG A 175 -1.28 4.62 10.07
N GLY A 176 -0.73 5.14 8.98
CA GLY A 176 0.00 4.33 8.00
C GLY A 176 1.38 3.93 8.53
N PRO A 177 1.98 2.86 7.99
CA PRO A 177 3.32 2.46 8.36
C PRO A 177 4.35 3.42 7.75
N ALA A 178 5.49 3.57 8.44
CA ALA A 178 6.64 4.24 7.86
C ALA A 178 7.14 3.47 6.61
N TYR A 179 7.76 4.20 5.69
CA TYR A 179 8.38 3.63 4.51
C TYR A 179 9.59 2.74 4.84
N TYR A 180 10.14 2.07 3.83
CA TYR A 180 11.29 1.19 3.98
C TYR A 180 12.52 1.94 4.52
N LYS A 181 13.24 1.36 5.50
CA LYS A 181 14.44 1.96 6.12
C LYS A 181 15.52 2.34 5.11
N ASN A 182 15.74 1.49 4.11
CA ASN A 182 16.67 1.73 3.01
C ASN A 182 15.85 1.82 1.71
N PRO A 183 15.29 3.01 1.38
CA PRO A 183 14.37 3.14 0.26
C PRO A 183 15.12 2.92 -1.07
N LYS A 184 14.67 1.91 -1.82
CA LYS A 184 15.02 1.74 -3.24
C LYS A 184 13.87 2.27 -4.07
N PHE A 185 13.95 3.52 -4.53
CA PHE A 185 12.94 4.06 -5.43
C PHE A 185 13.04 3.39 -6.80
N HIS A 186 11.89 2.96 -7.30
CA HIS A 186 11.83 2.19 -8.53
C HIS A 186 10.49 2.34 -9.21
N MET A 187 10.46 2.03 -10.51
CA MET A 187 9.26 1.98 -11.33
C MET A 187 9.13 0.59 -11.94
N SER A 188 8.09 -0.15 -11.53
CA SER A 188 7.81 -1.48 -12.08
C SER A 188 7.18 -1.40 -13.46
N PHE A 189 7.64 -2.23 -14.39
CA PHE A 189 7.12 -2.27 -15.78
C PHE A 189 6.62 -3.65 -16.23
N LEU A 190 7.06 -4.73 -15.60
CA LEU A 190 6.51 -6.09 -15.75
C LEU A 190 6.28 -6.71 -14.36
N TRP A 191 5.37 -7.67 -14.26
CA TRP A 191 5.06 -8.46 -13.06
C TRP A 191 4.48 -9.84 -13.39
#